data_AF-A0A7J9FE43-F1
#
_entry.id   AF-A0A7J9FE43-F1
#
_cell.length_a   1.000
_cell.length_b   1.000
_cell.length_c   1.000
_cell.angle_alpha   90.00
_cell.angle_beta   90.00
_cell.angle_gamma   90.00
#
_symmetry.space_group_name_H-M   'P 1'
#
loop_
_entity.id
_entity.type
_entity.pdbx_description
1 polymer ?
#
loop_
_entity_poly.entity_id
_entity_poly.type
_entity_poly.pdbx_seq_one_letter_code
_entity_poly.pdbx_strand_id
1 'polypeptide(L)'
;MTLVRLKLEFGHSFGVSVPHTVCLPNLKFLHLRHIVFLDNESVQRLFSGCHMLEELLLRHCSQKIPGKFMACSPTLKRLILTSITDCEELMINALNLVYFEHSNFVVTHYSLLNLHSLVEARIDVGLFTVAFFYQTTTPDLLRGITQGTFYGKEEELQLVEYFLMNAQILQNLTVFVSEYNRLR
;
A
#
# COMPACT_ATOMS: atom_id res chain seq x y z
N MET A 1 1.91 0.60 -31.55
CA MET A 1 2.74 0.13 -30.42
C MET A 1 1.85 0.00 -29.20
N THR A 2 1.85 -1.13 -28.50
CA THR A 2 1.03 -1.35 -27.29
C THR A 2 1.94 -1.38 -26.07
N LEU A 3 1.93 -0.30 -25.28
CA LEU A 3 2.69 -0.24 -24.04
C LEU A 3 1.99 -1.09 -22.97
N VAL A 4 2.64 -2.18 -22.54
CA VAL A 4 2.09 -3.12 -21.53
C VAL A 4 2.71 -2.92 -20.15
N ARG A 5 3.96 -2.45 -20.09
CA ARG A 5 4.69 -2.17 -18.85
C ARG A 5 5.29 -0.79 -18.93
N LEU A 6 5.08 0.00 -17.88
CA LEU A 6 5.69 1.31 -17.69
C LEU A 6 6.41 1.27 -16.35
N LYS A 7 7.68 1.64 -16.39
CA LYS A 7 8.53 1.72 -15.22
C LYS A 7 9.22 3.07 -15.20
N LEU A 8 8.99 3.85 -14.16
CA LEU A 8 9.62 5.15 -13.94
C LEU A 8 10.41 5.08 -12.63
N GLU A 9 11.73 5.17 -12.73
CA GLU A 9 12.62 5.17 -11.57
C GLU A 9 13.56 6.36 -11.62
N PHE A 10 13.58 7.12 -10.54
CA PHE A 10 14.48 8.27 -10.38
C PHE A 10 15.44 8.02 -9.22
N GLY A 11 16.62 8.65 -9.26
CA GLY A 11 17.59 8.58 -8.15
C GLY A 11 17.22 9.48 -6.97
N HIS A 12 16.24 10.36 -7.15
CA HIS A 12 15.74 11.32 -6.16
C HIS A 12 14.28 11.64 -6.47
N SER A 13 13.59 12.30 -5.54
CA SER A 13 12.19 12.68 -5.67
C SER A 13 11.93 13.50 -6.94
N PHE A 14 11.04 13.01 -7.80
CA PHE A 14 10.68 13.63 -9.06
C PHE A 14 9.18 13.98 -9.09
N GLY A 15 8.88 15.27 -9.26
CA GLY A 15 7.51 15.78 -9.29
C GLY A 15 6.79 15.41 -10.58
N VAL A 16 5.65 14.73 -10.48
CA VAL A 16 4.80 14.36 -11.61
C VAL A 16 3.39 14.91 -11.41
N SER A 17 2.86 15.57 -12.44
CA SER A 17 1.43 15.79 -12.58
C SER A 17 0.93 14.93 -13.74
N VAL A 18 -0.02 14.05 -13.44
CA VAL A 18 -0.59 13.15 -14.44
C VAL A 18 -1.66 13.93 -15.22
N PRO A 19 -1.52 14.06 -16.55
CA PRO A 19 -2.48 14.81 -17.36
C PRO A 19 -3.83 14.09 -17.44
N HIS A 20 -4.91 14.84 -17.56
CA HIS A 20 -6.26 14.29 -17.77
C HIS A 20 -6.40 13.46 -19.06
N THR A 21 -5.49 13.65 -20.01
CA THR A 21 -5.46 12.94 -21.29
C THR A 21 -4.69 11.63 -21.25
N VAL A 22 -4.18 11.21 -20.07
CA VAL A 22 -3.46 9.94 -19.94
C VAL A 22 -4.35 8.78 -20.39
N CYS A 23 -3.88 8.02 -21.38
CA CYS A 23 -4.60 6.87 -21.89
C CYS A 23 -3.58 5.80 -22.30
N LEU A 24 -3.44 4.78 -21.47
CA LEU A 24 -2.55 3.64 -21.72
C LEU A 24 -3.39 2.35 -21.62
N PRO A 25 -4.26 2.09 -22.61
CA PRO A 25 -5.34 1.10 -22.50
C PRO A 25 -4.84 -0.35 -22.40
N ASN A 26 -3.59 -0.62 -22.78
CA ASN A 26 -2.98 -1.94 -22.71
C ASN A 26 -2.00 -2.09 -21.54
N LEU A 27 -1.85 -1.05 -20.70
CA LEU A 27 -0.91 -1.07 -19.60
C LEU A 27 -1.39 -2.01 -18.50
N LYS A 28 -0.57 -3.02 -18.21
CA LYS A 28 -0.82 -4.03 -17.18
C LYS A 28 0.07 -3.87 -15.95
N PHE A 29 1.26 -3.30 -16.13
CA PHE A 29 2.26 -3.17 -15.06
C PHE A 29 2.71 -1.71 -14.97
N LEU A 30 2.47 -1.07 -13.82
CA LEU A 30 2.92 0.29 -13.54
C LEU A 30 3.82 0.28 -12.30
N HIS A 31 5.10 0.57 -12.51
CA HIS A 31 6.11 0.60 -11.45
C HIS A 31 6.67 2.01 -11.33
N LEU A 32 6.50 2.63 -10.17
CA LEU A 32 6.96 3.99 -9.90
C LEU A 32 7.89 3.99 -8.70
N ARG A 33 9.03 4.66 -8.84
CA ARG A 33 10.01 4.85 -7.76
C ARG A 33 10.45 6.30 -7.67
N HIS A 34 10.46 6.85 -6.45
CA HIS A 34 10.85 8.24 -6.19
C HIS A 34 9.97 9.27 -6.93
N ILE A 35 8.65 9.04 -7.00
CA ILE A 35 7.68 9.96 -7.59
C ILE A 35 6.99 10.79 -6.51
N VAL A 36 6.88 12.10 -6.72
CA VAL A 36 6.02 12.99 -5.93
C VAL A 36 4.82 13.38 -6.79
N PHE A 37 3.63 12.89 -6.45
CA PHE A 37 2.39 13.31 -7.11
C PHE A 37 2.07 14.75 -6.73
N LEU A 38 2.07 15.65 -7.71
CA LEU A 38 1.93 17.08 -7.48
C LEU A 38 0.49 17.51 -7.14
N ASP A 39 -0.47 16.62 -7.36
CA ASP A 39 -1.89 16.80 -7.08
C ASP A 39 -2.54 15.48 -6.63
N ASN A 40 -3.65 15.58 -5.89
CA ASN A 40 -4.32 14.44 -5.25
C ASN A 40 -5.12 13.57 -6.24
N GLU A 41 -5.32 14.04 -7.46
CA GLU A 41 -6.09 13.32 -8.49
C GLU A 41 -5.19 12.52 -9.44
N SER A 42 -3.88 12.74 -9.43
CA SER A 42 -2.93 12.10 -10.34
C SER A 42 -3.01 10.58 -10.32
N VAL A 43 -3.12 9.99 -9.13
CA VAL A 43 -3.29 8.53 -8.96
C VAL A 43 -4.61 8.05 -9.57
N GLN A 44 -5.70 8.77 -9.32
CA GLN A 44 -7.01 8.43 -9.89
C GLN A 44 -7.01 8.53 -11.42
N ARG A 45 -6.33 9.53 -11.99
CA ARG A 45 -6.16 9.66 -13.44
C ARG A 45 -5.37 8.51 -14.05
N LEU A 46 -4.35 7.99 -13.35
CA LEU A 46 -3.65 6.78 -13.79
C LEU A 46 -4.60 5.58 -13.85
N PHE A 47 -5.41 5.37 -12.82
CA PHE A 47 -6.37 4.26 -12.79
C PHE A 47 -7.48 4.40 -13.84
N SER A 48 -7.99 5.61 -14.08
CA SER A 48 -9.02 5.84 -15.11
C SER A 48 -8.46 5.71 -16.54
N GLY A 49 -7.22 6.15 -16.77
CA GLY A 49 -6.55 6.07 -18.08
C GLY A 49 -5.89 4.72 -18.39
N CYS A 50 -5.64 3.88 -17.38
CA CYS A 50 -4.96 2.58 -17.50
C CYS A 50 -5.88 1.44 -17.03
N HIS A 51 -7.03 1.26 -17.68
CA HIS A 51 -8.08 0.35 -17.22
C HIS A 51 -7.70 -1.15 -17.19
N MET A 52 -6.59 -1.57 -17.83
CA MET A 52 -6.09 -2.96 -17.81
C MET A 52 -5.00 -3.20 -16.76
N LEU A 53 -4.82 -2.29 -15.80
CA LEU A 53 -3.74 -2.38 -14.82
C LEU A 53 -3.91 -3.59 -13.88
N GLU A 54 -3.03 -4.58 -14.02
CA GLU A 54 -3.01 -5.81 -13.21
C GLU A 54 -2.06 -5.70 -12.02
N GLU A 55 -1.00 -4.89 -12.12
CA GLU A 55 -0.02 -4.68 -11.04
C GLU A 55 0.37 -3.21 -10.90
N LEU A 56 0.30 -2.71 -9.67
CA LEU A 56 0.82 -1.41 -9.26
C LEU A 56 1.89 -1.60 -8.20
N LEU A 57 3.07 -1.05 -8.46
CA LEU A 57 4.18 -1.00 -7.50
C LEU A 57 4.59 0.47 -7.32
N LEU A 58 4.52 0.94 -6.07
CA LEU A 58 4.98 2.27 -5.68
C LEU A 58 6.08 2.14 -4.61
N ARG A 59 7.25 2.74 -4.85
CA ARG A 59 8.40 2.71 -3.94
C ARG A 59 8.93 4.12 -3.69
N HIS A 60 9.01 4.55 -2.44
CA HIS A 60 9.50 5.88 -2.09
C HIS A 60 8.73 6.99 -2.81
N CYS A 61 7.41 6.83 -2.96
CA CYS A 61 6.55 7.83 -3.59
C CYS A 61 5.81 8.65 -2.54
N SER A 62 5.40 9.86 -2.87
CA SER A 62 4.64 10.70 -1.96
C SER A 62 3.60 11.57 -2.67
N GLN A 63 2.73 12.21 -1.90
CA GLN A 63 1.84 13.25 -2.39
C GLN A 63 2.34 14.61 -1.92
N LYS A 64 2.37 15.59 -2.82
CA LYS A 64 2.75 16.96 -2.45
C LYS A 64 1.77 17.56 -1.43
N ILE A 65 0.50 17.19 -1.53
CA ILE A 65 -0.56 17.58 -0.61
C ILE A 65 -0.96 16.30 0.12
N PRO A 66 -0.77 16.22 1.45
CA PRO A 66 -1.22 15.08 2.23
C PRO A 66 -2.71 14.82 2.00
N GLY A 67 -3.09 13.54 1.95
CA GLY A 67 -4.50 13.18 1.83
C GLY A 67 -4.73 11.72 1.51
N LYS A 68 -5.79 11.47 0.75
CA LYS A 68 -6.28 10.12 0.44
C LYS A 68 -5.57 9.53 -0.78
N PHE A 69 -5.02 8.34 -0.61
CA PHE A 69 -4.58 7.49 -1.72
C PHE A 69 -5.67 6.47 -2.04
N MET A 70 -6.13 6.46 -3.29
CA MET A 70 -7.21 5.58 -3.75
C MET A 70 -6.72 4.63 -4.84
N ALA A 71 -6.66 3.35 -4.54
CA ALA A 71 -6.43 2.29 -5.51
C ALA A 71 -7.76 1.60 -5.87
N CYS A 72 -8.37 2.06 -6.97
CA CYS A 72 -9.63 1.52 -7.48
C CYS A 72 -9.41 0.97 -8.89
N SER A 73 -9.36 -0.35 -9.02
CA SER A 73 -9.36 -1.00 -10.34
C SER A 73 -9.92 -2.41 -10.24
N PRO A 74 -10.87 -2.77 -11.11
CA PRO A 74 -11.38 -4.14 -11.17
C PRO A 74 -10.35 -5.12 -11.75
N THR A 75 -9.32 -4.66 -12.46
CA THR A 75 -8.31 -5.53 -13.08
C THR A 75 -7.07 -5.74 -12.21
N LEU A 76 -6.92 -4.95 -11.15
CA LEU A 76 -5.75 -4.97 -10.27
C LEU A 76 -5.71 -6.27 -9.45
N LYS A 77 -4.61 -7.01 -9.60
CA LYS A 77 -4.32 -8.27 -8.92
C LYS A 77 -3.21 -8.16 -7.89
N ARG A 78 -2.27 -7.23 -8.09
CA ARG A 78 -1.10 -7.07 -7.24
C ARG A 78 -0.89 -5.60 -6.88
N LEU A 79 -0.86 -5.30 -5.60
CA LEU A 79 -0.59 -3.95 -5.10
C LEU A 79 0.58 -3.99 -4.11
N ILE A 80 1.63 -3.24 -4.41
CA ILE A 80 2.86 -3.19 -3.62
C ILE A 80 3.14 -1.73 -3.28
N LEU A 81 3.09 -1.41 -1.99
CA LEU A 81 3.33 -0.07 -1.46
C LEU A 81 4.49 -0.14 -0.46
N THR A 82 5.58 0.56 -0.78
CA THR A 82 6.77 0.62 0.08
C THR A 82 7.22 2.06 0.27
N SER A 83 7.39 2.48 1.52
CA SER A 83 7.90 3.81 1.87
C SER A 83 7.12 4.93 1.20
N ILE A 84 5.79 4.81 1.18
CA ILE A 84 4.93 5.89 0.71
C ILE A 84 4.86 6.95 1.81
N THR A 85 4.87 8.24 1.50
CA THR A 85 4.71 9.30 2.51
C THR A 85 3.59 10.26 2.12
N ASP A 86 3.15 11.08 3.08
CA ASP A 86 2.13 12.11 2.84
C ASP A 86 0.79 11.51 2.37
N CYS A 87 0.46 10.33 2.91
CA CYS A 87 -0.81 9.65 2.69
C CYS A 87 -1.46 9.45 4.06
N GLU A 88 -2.58 10.13 4.28
CA GLU A 88 -3.31 10.06 5.55
C GLU A 88 -4.25 8.85 5.56
N GLU A 89 -4.92 8.60 4.43
CA GLU A 89 -5.90 7.52 4.26
C GLU A 89 -5.54 6.65 3.06
N LEU A 90 -5.40 5.34 3.27
CA LEU A 90 -5.26 4.36 2.20
C LEU A 90 -6.61 3.67 1.95
N MET A 91 -7.19 3.92 0.78
CA MET A 91 -8.40 3.23 0.35
C MET A 91 -8.11 2.30 -0.83
N ILE A 92 -8.41 1.01 -0.63
CA ILE A 92 -8.23 -0.02 -1.65
C ILE A 92 -9.59 -0.60 -1.97
N ASN A 93 -9.99 -0.52 -3.24
CA ASN A 93 -11.21 -1.14 -3.75
C ASN A 93 -10.87 -1.91 -5.02
N ALA A 94 -10.45 -3.16 -4.86
CA ALA A 94 -9.97 -4.00 -5.94
C ALA A 94 -10.49 -5.44 -5.75
N LEU A 95 -11.59 -5.76 -6.43
CA LEU A 95 -12.29 -7.06 -6.35
C LEU A 95 -11.40 -8.26 -6.68
N ASN A 96 -10.41 -8.06 -7.55
CA ASN A 96 -9.52 -9.11 -8.04
C ASN A 96 -8.12 -9.06 -7.40
N LEU A 97 -7.96 -8.33 -6.29
CA LEU A 97 -6.67 -8.24 -5.60
C LEU A 97 -6.30 -9.59 -4.98
N VAL A 98 -5.22 -10.19 -5.48
CA VAL A 98 -4.69 -11.50 -5.05
C VAL A 98 -3.51 -11.34 -4.10
N TYR A 99 -2.69 -10.32 -4.33
CA TYR A 99 -1.48 -10.05 -3.55
C TYR A 99 -1.46 -8.60 -3.08
N PHE A 100 -1.21 -8.43 -1.78
CA PHE A 100 -0.99 -7.13 -1.17
C PHE A 100 0.33 -7.11 -0.40
N GLU A 101 1.13 -6.07 -0.62
CA GLU A 101 2.32 -5.83 0.19
C GLU A 101 2.37 -4.37 0.62
N HIS A 102 2.64 -4.21 1.91
CA HIS A 102 2.66 -2.94 2.60
C HIS A 102 3.90 -2.86 3.49
N SER A 103 4.76 -1.86 3.27
CA SER A 103 5.98 -1.69 4.06
C SER A 103 6.41 -0.25 4.29
N ASN A 104 7.01 0.02 5.46
CA ASN A 104 7.55 1.32 5.86
C ASN A 104 6.57 2.50 5.65
N PHE A 105 5.31 2.36 6.09
CA PHE A 105 4.29 3.39 5.91
C PHE A 105 3.92 4.10 7.21
N VAL A 106 3.34 5.29 7.09
CA VAL A 106 2.68 5.99 8.19
C VAL A 106 1.30 6.40 7.69
N VAL A 107 0.41 5.43 7.49
CA VAL A 107 -1.01 5.72 7.23
C VAL A 107 -1.79 5.71 8.53
N THR A 108 -2.67 6.70 8.66
CA THR A 108 -3.51 6.87 9.85
C THR A 108 -4.84 6.14 9.72
N HIS A 109 -5.32 5.89 8.50
CA HIS A 109 -6.62 5.25 8.27
C HIS A 109 -6.58 4.31 7.08
N TYR A 110 -7.03 3.07 7.30
CA TYR A 110 -7.17 2.06 6.27
C TYR A 110 -8.64 1.83 5.94
N SER A 111 -8.99 1.93 4.66
CA SER A 111 -10.31 1.60 4.13
C SER A 111 -10.17 0.58 3.00
N LEU A 112 -10.01 -0.69 3.36
CA LEU A 112 -9.93 -1.77 2.38
C LEU A 112 -11.32 -2.35 2.16
N LEU A 113 -11.69 -2.48 0.90
CA LEU A 113 -12.94 -3.06 0.45
C LEU A 113 -12.62 -4.23 -0.47
N ASN A 114 -13.47 -5.26 -0.45
CA ASN A 114 -13.44 -6.39 -1.39
C ASN A 114 -12.17 -7.27 -1.31
N LEU A 115 -11.87 -7.84 -0.14
CA LEU A 115 -10.74 -8.77 0.07
C LEU A 115 -11.04 -10.23 -0.33
N HIS A 116 -12.13 -10.49 -1.05
CA HIS A 116 -12.60 -11.84 -1.35
C HIS A 116 -11.65 -12.66 -2.24
N SER A 117 -10.75 -12.00 -2.97
CA SER A 117 -9.78 -12.64 -3.86
C SER A 117 -8.36 -12.69 -3.27
N LEU A 118 -8.16 -12.15 -2.05
CA LEU A 118 -6.83 -11.98 -1.48
C LEU A 118 -6.28 -13.32 -0.99
N VAL A 119 -5.19 -13.78 -1.60
CA VAL A 119 -4.54 -15.06 -1.28
C VAL A 119 -3.29 -14.86 -0.43
N GLU A 120 -2.54 -13.78 -0.69
CA GLU A 120 -1.31 -13.48 0.03
C GLU A 120 -1.23 -12.00 0.42
N ALA A 121 -0.83 -11.78 1.67
CA ALA A 121 -0.58 -10.46 2.20
C ALA A 121 0.75 -10.41 2.95
N ARG A 122 1.48 -9.32 2.77
CA ARG A 122 2.71 -9.01 3.50
C ARG A 122 2.58 -7.63 4.13
N ILE A 123 2.64 -7.57 5.46
CA ILE A 123 2.45 -6.35 6.21
C ILE A 123 3.67 -6.13 7.10
N ASP A 124 4.38 -5.04 6.85
CA ASP A 124 5.35 -4.49 7.77
C ASP A 124 4.62 -3.73 8.87
N VAL A 125 5.02 -3.95 10.12
CA VAL A 125 4.43 -3.34 11.31
C VAL A 125 5.38 -2.36 12.01
N GLY A 126 6.52 -2.04 11.37
CA GLY A 126 7.42 -0.96 11.76
C GLY A 126 8.09 -1.08 13.15
N LEU A 127 9.07 -0.19 13.39
CA LEU A 127 9.78 0.01 14.65
C LEU A 127 9.63 1.46 15.14
N PHE A 128 8.42 2.00 15.32
CA PHE A 128 8.26 3.27 16.07
C PHE A 128 8.39 2.98 17.58
N THR A 129 9.61 2.58 17.98
CA THR A 129 9.96 1.89 19.22
C THR A 129 10.49 2.78 20.34
N VAL A 130 10.17 4.08 20.39
CA VAL A 130 10.53 4.88 21.57
C VAL A 130 9.41 5.85 21.96
N ALA A 131 8.67 5.46 22.99
CA ALA A 131 7.63 6.19 23.73
C ALA A 131 6.21 6.19 23.12
N PHE A 132 5.29 5.41 23.70
CA PHE A 132 4.08 5.85 24.42
C PHE A 132 3.02 4.71 24.49
N PHE A 133 2.90 4.16 25.70
CA PHE A 133 1.82 3.44 26.42
C PHE A 133 0.83 2.42 25.79
N TYR A 134 0.67 1.38 26.62
CA TYR A 134 -0.38 0.37 26.81
C TYR A 134 -1.85 0.75 26.52
N GLN A 135 -2.53 -0.11 25.75
CA GLN A 135 -3.66 -0.99 26.16
C GLN A 135 -4.61 -1.21 24.98
N THR A 136 -4.56 -2.37 24.31
CA THR A 136 -5.70 -2.82 23.50
C THR A 136 -5.94 -4.32 23.62
N THR A 137 -7.23 -4.66 23.54
CA THR A 137 -7.79 -6.02 23.50
C THR A 137 -7.60 -6.63 22.12
N THR A 138 -6.38 -7.10 21.84
CA THR A 138 -6.08 -7.91 20.64
C THR A 138 -6.57 -9.36 20.82
N PRO A 139 -6.96 -10.06 19.74
CA PRO A 139 -7.26 -11.50 19.75
C PRO A 139 -6.13 -12.33 20.35
N ASP A 140 -6.46 -13.46 20.98
CA ASP A 140 -5.51 -14.26 21.79
C ASP A 140 -4.26 -14.76 21.02
N LEU A 141 -4.33 -14.88 19.68
CA LEU A 141 -3.18 -15.28 18.87
C LEU A 141 -2.10 -14.18 18.76
N LEU A 142 -2.52 -12.90 18.70
CA LEU A 142 -1.59 -11.77 18.65
C LEU A 142 -1.11 -11.36 20.06
N ARG A 143 -1.78 -11.81 21.12
CA ARG A 143 -1.32 -11.59 22.51
C ARG A 143 0.07 -12.17 22.80
N GLY A 144 0.42 -13.28 22.18
CA GLY A 144 1.78 -13.85 22.31
C GLY A 144 2.85 -12.98 21.66
N ILE A 145 2.50 -12.28 20.58
CA ILE A 145 3.38 -11.31 19.89
C ILE A 145 3.46 -10.01 20.69
N THR A 146 2.37 -9.55 21.32
CA THR A 146 2.38 -8.35 22.19
C THR A 146 3.05 -8.57 23.55
N GLN A 147 3.17 -9.82 24.02
CA GLN A 147 3.98 -10.16 25.20
C GLN A 147 5.49 -9.98 24.97
N GLY A 148 5.93 -9.87 23.71
CA GLY A 148 7.28 -9.46 23.32
C GLY A 148 7.27 -8.12 22.60
N THR A 149 7.32 -7.01 23.34
CA THR A 149 7.66 -5.65 22.85
C THR A 149 7.19 -5.32 21.44
N PHE A 150 5.88 -5.41 21.19
CA PHE A 150 5.28 -4.94 19.95
C PHE A 150 4.89 -3.45 20.10
N TYR A 151 5.43 -2.60 19.21
CA TYR A 151 5.24 -1.13 19.22
C TYR A 151 4.97 -0.58 17.80
N GLY A 152 4.29 -1.35 16.95
CA GLY A 152 3.71 -0.83 15.70
C GLY A 152 2.52 0.11 16.00
N LYS A 153 2.14 0.94 15.03
CA LYS A 153 0.92 1.76 15.11
C LYS A 153 -0.31 0.83 15.24
N GLU A 154 -1.27 1.14 16.11
CA GLU A 154 -2.49 0.32 16.28
C GLU A 154 -3.15 0.02 14.94
N GLU A 155 -3.06 0.97 14.01
CA GLU A 155 -3.61 0.93 12.67
C GLU A 155 -3.02 -0.22 11.82
N GLU A 156 -1.74 -0.57 11.99
CA GLU A 156 -1.10 -1.67 11.25
C GLU A 156 -1.49 -3.05 11.83
N LEU A 157 -1.67 -3.14 13.15
CA LEU A 157 -2.26 -4.33 13.77
C LEU A 157 -3.74 -4.47 13.41
N GLN A 158 -4.49 -3.37 13.42
CA GLN A 158 -5.88 -3.34 12.96
C GLN A 158 -5.97 -3.81 11.51
N LEU A 159 -4.98 -3.47 10.67
CA LEU A 159 -4.91 -3.98 9.30
C LEU A 159 -4.70 -5.50 9.27
N VAL A 160 -3.78 -6.02 10.08
CA VAL A 160 -3.56 -7.48 10.22
C VAL A 160 -4.83 -8.19 10.70
N GLU A 161 -5.48 -7.69 11.74
CA GLU A 161 -6.74 -8.21 12.28
C GLU A 161 -7.87 -8.15 11.23
N TYR A 162 -7.98 -7.01 10.54
CA TYR A 162 -8.95 -6.83 9.47
C TYR A 162 -8.78 -7.88 8.38
N PHE A 163 -7.54 -8.21 7.99
CA PHE A 163 -7.27 -9.22 6.97
C PHE A 163 -7.68 -10.61 7.45
N LEU A 164 -7.34 -10.97 8.69
CA LEU A 164 -7.75 -12.24 9.29
C LEU A 164 -9.27 -12.40 9.39
N MET A 165 -10.00 -11.30 9.61
CA MET A 165 -11.47 -11.31 9.72
C MET A 165 -12.19 -11.28 8.37
N ASN A 166 -11.63 -10.62 7.35
CA ASN A 166 -12.35 -10.30 6.11
C ASN A 166 -11.83 -11.02 4.86
N ALA A 167 -10.58 -11.48 4.84
CA ALA A 167 -9.99 -12.19 3.69
C ALA A 167 -10.20 -13.71 3.81
N GLN A 168 -11.37 -14.19 3.40
CA GLN A 168 -11.81 -15.57 3.61
C GLN A 168 -10.95 -16.65 2.95
N ILE A 169 -10.23 -16.31 1.88
CA ILE A 169 -9.38 -17.25 1.13
C ILE A 169 -7.89 -17.00 1.33
N LEU A 170 -7.52 -16.15 2.31
CA LEU A 170 -6.13 -15.81 2.60
C LEU A 170 -5.38 -17.09 3.01
N GLN A 171 -4.33 -17.42 2.25
CA GLN A 171 -3.50 -18.60 2.49
C GLN A 171 -2.22 -18.22 3.22
N ASN A 172 -1.64 -17.08 2.86
CA ASN A 172 -0.37 -16.61 3.38
C ASN A 172 -0.50 -15.19 3.94
N LEU A 173 -0.26 -15.03 5.23
CA LEU A 173 -0.11 -13.72 5.86
C LEU A 173 1.29 -13.63 6.47
N THR A 174 2.14 -12.79 5.90
CA THR A 174 3.46 -12.49 6.48
C THR A 174 3.37 -11.17 7.23
N VAL A 175 3.53 -11.22 8.54
CA VAL A 175 3.79 -10.03 9.37
C VAL A 175 5.29 -9.96 9.61
N PHE A 176 5.91 -8.85 9.26
CA PHE A 176 7.35 -8.68 9.41
C PHE A 176 7.70 -7.29 9.91
N VAL A 177 8.94 -7.12 10.34
CA VAL A 177 9.51 -5.83 10.69
C VAL A 177 10.68 -5.62 9.75
N SER A 178 10.64 -4.61 8.89
CA SER A 178 11.79 -4.32 8.05
C SER A 178 12.91 -3.69 8.88
N GLU A 179 14.14 -4.19 8.72
CA GLU A 179 15.29 -3.50 9.27
C GLU A 179 15.44 -2.17 8.54
N TYR A 180 15.40 -1.07 9.29
CA TYR A 180 15.69 0.24 8.76
C TYR A 180 17.11 0.19 8.18
N ASN A 181 17.23 0.09 6.86
CA ASN A 181 18.52 0.16 6.19
C ASN A 181 19.12 1.54 6.49
N ARG A 182 19.94 1.61 7.54
CA ARG A 182 20.96 2.64 7.74
C ARG A 182 22.01 2.47 6.65
N LEU A 183 21.67 2.78 5.41
CA LEU A 183 22.64 2.82 4.31
C LEU A 183 22.41 4.06 3.45
N ARG A 184 23.13 5.11 3.88
CA ARG A 184 23.90 6.09 3.11
C ARG A 184 23.20 6.93 2.03
#